data_AF-A0A4Z2D2L6-F1
#
_entry.id   AF-A0A4Z2D2L6-F1
#
_cell.length_a   1.000
_cell.length_b   1.000
_cell.length_c   1.000
_cell.angle_alpha   90.00
_cell.angle_beta   90.00
_cell.angle_gamma   90.00
#
_symmetry.space_group_name_H-M   'P 1'
#
loop_
_entity.id
_entity.type
_entity.pdbx_description
1 polymer ?
#
loop_
_entity_poly.entity_id
_entity_poly.type
_entity_poly.pdbx_seq_one_letter_code
_entity_poly.pdbx_strand_id
1 'polypeptide(L)'
;MYTNRNDAKRAVIELDCYEIRKWKMLGICLSIDNYRLFIGGIAKTKSKDEIMLEMLKVTDGVSDVIVYPSVVDKVKNRGFAFVEYENHKSVAMARGKLILLEEFNYEDMESLLIG
;
A
#
# COMPACT_ATOMS: atom_id res chain seq x y z
N MET A 1 6.76 7.24 29.76
CA MET A 1 6.41 8.16 28.66
C MET A 1 6.77 7.43 27.36
N TYR A 2 5.86 7.33 26.39
CA TYR A 2 6.09 6.60 25.13
C TYR A 2 6.40 7.58 24.00
N THR A 3 7.66 8.00 23.86
CA THR A 3 8.03 9.09 22.93
C THR A 3 9.10 8.71 21.91
N ASN A 4 9.67 7.51 22.02
CA ASN A 4 10.66 7.01 21.07
C ASN A 4 10.26 5.62 20.54
N ARG A 5 10.97 5.19 19.50
CA ARG A 5 10.71 3.92 18.82
C ARG A 5 10.84 2.70 19.75
N ASN A 6 11.74 2.74 20.73
CA ASN A 6 11.93 1.64 21.68
C ASN A 6 10.76 1.57 22.68
N ASP A 7 10.27 2.72 23.12
CA ASP A 7 9.09 2.79 23.97
C ASP A 7 7.85 2.29 23.24
N ALA A 8 7.66 2.67 21.98
CA ALA A 8 6.54 2.19 21.17
C ALA A 8 6.55 0.66 21.00
N LYS A 9 7.74 0.07 20.76
CA LYS A 9 7.89 -1.39 20.71
C LYS A 9 7.56 -2.06 22.04
N ARG A 10 8.01 -1.48 23.16
CA ARG A 10 7.69 -1.99 24.50
C ARG A 10 6.19 -1.89 24.79
N ALA A 11 5.55 -0.78 24.43
CA ALA A 11 4.11 -0.60 24.59
C ALA A 11 3.30 -1.71 23.91
N VAL A 12 3.67 -2.07 22.68
CA VAL A 12 3.02 -3.17 21.95
C VAL A 12 3.18 -4.49 22.71
N ILE A 13 4.37 -4.81 23.20
CA ILE A 13 4.62 -6.07 23.93
C ILE A 13 3.88 -6.09 25.28
N GLU A 14 3.86 -4.98 26.00
CA GLU A 14 3.37 -4.92 27.38
C GLU A 14 1.86 -4.67 27.49
N LEU A 15 1.26 -4.00 26.50
CA LEU A 15 -0.12 -3.52 26.57
C LEU A 15 -1.04 -4.14 25.51
N ASP A 16 -0.50 -4.84 24.52
CA ASP A 16 -1.35 -5.63 23.63
C ASP A 16 -2.07 -6.71 24.44
N CYS A 17 -3.32 -6.96 24.10
CA CYS A 17 -4.19 -7.87 24.84
C CYS A 17 -4.42 -7.48 26.32
N TYR A 18 -4.11 -6.24 26.73
CA TYR A 18 -4.39 -5.78 28.10
C TYR A 18 -5.89 -5.57 28.33
N GLU A 19 -6.42 -6.16 29.41
CA GLU A 19 -7.82 -6.04 29.79
C GLU A 19 -8.08 -4.72 30.54
N ILE A 20 -8.68 -3.73 29.87
CA ILE A 20 -9.06 -2.47 30.54
C ILE A 20 -10.36 -2.63 31.33
N ARG A 21 -11.29 -3.44 30.82
CA ARG A 21 -12.57 -3.75 31.46
C ARG A 21 -12.92 -5.20 31.20
N LYS A 22 -13.75 -5.78 32.05
CA LYS A 22 -14.21 -7.16 31.92
C LYS A 22 -14.62 -7.48 30.48
N TRP A 23 -13.91 -8.42 29.85
CA TRP A 23 -14.11 -8.85 28.45
C TRP A 23 -13.81 -7.80 27.36
N LYS A 24 -13.04 -6.76 27.68
CA LYS A 24 -12.58 -5.72 26.73
C LYS A 24 -11.06 -5.62 26.76
N MET A 25 -10.44 -6.27 25.79
CA MET A 25 -8.99 -6.26 25.60
C MET A 25 -8.59 -5.18 24.61
N LEU A 26 -7.41 -4.60 24.83
CA LEU A 26 -6.77 -3.74 23.85
C LEU A 26 -6.19 -4.56 22.72
N GLY A 27 -6.28 -4.02 21.50
CA GLY A 27 -5.42 -4.38 20.38
C GLY A 27 -4.43 -3.27 20.16
N ILE A 28 -3.14 -3.55 20.30
CA ILE A 28 -2.08 -2.58 20.10
C ILE A 28 -1.13 -3.11 19.04
N CYS A 29 -1.00 -2.34 17.96
CA CYS A 29 -0.16 -2.70 16.82
C CYS A 29 0.83 -1.58 16.57
N LEU A 30 2.00 -1.91 16.02
CA LEU A 30 2.85 -0.89 15.42
C LEU A 30 2.13 -0.33 14.19
N SER A 31 2.20 0.99 14.02
CA SER A 31 1.83 1.60 12.74
C SER A 31 2.82 1.08 11.68
N ILE A 32 2.26 0.50 10.62
CA ILE A 32 3.02 0.06 9.46
C ILE A 32 2.82 1.15 8.40
N ASP A 33 3.92 1.75 7.98
CA ASP A 33 3.91 2.72 6.90
C ASP A 33 3.40 2.04 5.61
N ASN A 34 2.30 2.52 5.05
CA ASN A 34 1.76 2.02 3.80
C ASN A 34 2.12 2.99 2.67
N TYR A 35 3.16 2.64 1.91
CA TYR A 35 3.62 3.38 0.74
C TYR A 35 3.32 2.63 -0.57
N ARG A 36 2.19 1.93 -0.60
CA ARG A 36 1.66 1.24 -1.79
C ARG A 36 0.60 2.07 -2.48
N LEU A 37 0.64 2.08 -3.81
CA LEU A 37 -0.44 2.56 -4.66
C LEU A 37 -1.09 1.40 -5.40
N PHE A 38 -2.42 1.37 -5.39
CA PHE A 38 -3.19 0.49 -6.26
C PHE A 38 -3.25 1.09 -7.67
N ILE A 39 -2.94 0.28 -8.67
CA ILE A 39 -3.02 0.64 -10.09
C ILE A 39 -3.98 -0.33 -10.79
N GLY A 40 -5.12 0.19 -11.23
CA GLY A 40 -6.11 -0.53 -12.03
C GLY A 40 -5.87 -0.39 -13.54
N GLY A 41 -6.72 -1.04 -14.35
CA GLY A 41 -6.70 -0.87 -15.82
C GLY A 41 -5.53 -1.53 -16.53
N ILE A 42 -4.74 -2.38 -15.84
CA ILE A 42 -3.57 -3.02 -16.43
C ILE A 42 -4.00 -4.14 -17.39
N ALA A 43 -3.39 -4.17 -18.57
CA ALA A 43 -3.61 -5.25 -19.53
C ALA A 43 -3.24 -6.60 -18.91
N LYS A 44 -4.14 -7.59 -18.98
CA LYS A 44 -3.99 -8.91 -18.32
C LYS A 44 -2.77 -9.73 -18.77
N THR A 45 -2.19 -9.36 -19.90
CA THR A 45 -1.01 -9.98 -20.51
C THR A 45 0.30 -9.39 -20.00
N LYS A 46 0.28 -8.23 -19.33
CA LYS A 46 1.47 -7.55 -18.83
C LYS A 46 2.07 -8.28 -17.63
N SER A 47 3.37 -8.49 -17.69
CA SER A 47 4.16 -9.07 -16.60
C SER A 47 4.50 -8.04 -15.52
N LYS A 48 4.92 -8.52 -14.35
CA LYS A 48 5.42 -7.66 -13.26
C LYS A 48 6.53 -6.71 -13.75
N ASP A 49 7.49 -7.23 -14.51
CA ASP A 49 8.66 -6.47 -14.95
C ASP A 49 8.28 -5.35 -15.94
N GLU A 50 7.30 -5.61 -16.82
CA GLU A 50 6.79 -4.58 -17.73
C GLU A 50 6.05 -3.48 -16.97
N ILE A 51 5.22 -3.84 -15.99
CA ILE A 51 4.50 -2.86 -15.15
C ILE A 51 5.50 -2.03 -14.36
N MET A 52 6.51 -2.66 -13.76
CA MET A 52 7.60 -1.97 -13.06
C MET A 52 8.31 -0.98 -13.98
N LEU A 53 8.68 -1.40 -15.20
CA LEU A 53 9.35 -0.55 -16.17
C LEU A 53 8.49 0.64 -16.60
N GLU A 54 7.18 0.44 -16.79
CA GLU A 54 6.25 1.51 -17.12
C GLU A 54 6.09 2.50 -15.96
N MET A 55 5.97 2.01 -14.73
CA MET A 55 5.91 2.86 -13.53
C MET A 55 7.18 3.68 -13.37
N LEU A 56 8.37 3.07 -13.51
CA LEU A 56 9.66 3.79 -13.42
C LEU A 56 9.86 4.89 -14.47
N LYS A 57 9.15 4.83 -15.61
CA LYS A 57 9.19 5.90 -16.63
C LYS A 57 8.33 7.10 -16.23
N VAL A 58 7.24 6.85 -15.51
CA VAL A 58 6.23 7.84 -15.18
C VAL A 58 6.43 8.37 -13.77
N THR A 59 6.93 7.58 -12.83
CA THR A 59 7.06 7.93 -11.42
C THR A 59 8.45 7.56 -10.88
N ASP A 60 8.91 8.31 -9.88
CA ASP A 60 10.21 8.10 -9.26
C ASP A 60 10.07 7.35 -7.93
N GLY A 61 11.10 6.60 -7.55
CA GLY A 61 11.19 5.94 -6.25
C GLY A 61 10.30 4.71 -6.11
N VAL A 62 9.99 4.01 -7.21
CA VAL A 62 9.32 2.71 -7.18
C VAL A 62 10.30 1.66 -6.65
N SER A 63 9.92 0.94 -5.60
CA SER A 63 10.74 -0.09 -4.97
C SER A 63 10.35 -1.51 -5.39
N ASP A 64 9.05 -1.79 -5.52
CA ASP A 64 8.56 -3.10 -5.96
C ASP A 64 7.17 -3.00 -6.62
N VAL A 65 6.78 -4.06 -7.32
CA VAL A 65 5.44 -4.25 -7.86
C VAL A 65 4.91 -5.64 -7.49
N ILE A 66 3.71 -5.67 -6.92
CA ILE A 66 3.01 -6.89 -6.53
C ILE A 66 1.84 -7.08 -7.49
N VAL A 67 1.88 -8.18 -8.23
CA VAL A 67 0.84 -8.56 -9.20
C VAL A 67 0.20 -9.87 -8.76
N TYR A 68 -1.12 -9.88 -8.66
CA TYR A 68 -1.85 -11.10 -8.38
C TYR A 68 -2.24 -11.81 -9.69
N PRO A 69 -2.04 -13.13 -9.78
CA PRO A 69 -2.53 -13.89 -10.93
C PRO A 69 -4.06 -13.85 -10.97
N SER A 70 -4.61 -13.98 -12.18
CA SER A 70 -6.04 -14.13 -12.39
C SER A 70 -6.53 -15.45 -11.79
N VAL A 71 -7.74 -15.43 -11.24
CA VAL A 71 -8.39 -16.60 -10.63
C VAL A 71 -8.73 -17.65 -11.70
N VAL A 72 -9.03 -17.20 -12.92
CA VAL A 72 -9.41 -18.06 -14.05
C VAL A 72 -8.17 -18.59 -14.79
N ASP A 73 -7.15 -17.76 -14.93
CA ASP A 73 -5.94 -18.06 -15.71
C ASP A 73 -4.71 -17.59 -14.94
N LYS A 74 -4.03 -18.54 -14.26
CA LYS A 74 -2.90 -18.22 -13.38
C LYS A 74 -1.66 -17.67 -14.11
N VAL A 75 -1.65 -17.74 -15.45
CA VAL A 75 -0.58 -17.17 -16.28
C VAL A 75 -0.77 -15.66 -16.47
N LYS A 76 -2.02 -15.18 -16.39
CA LYS A 76 -2.38 -13.78 -16.58
C LYS A 76 -2.48 -13.04 -15.26
N ASN A 77 -2.29 -11.73 -15.28
CA ASN A 77 -2.57 -10.89 -14.11
C ASN A 77 -4.08 -10.65 -13.94
N ARG A 78 -4.47 -10.18 -12.75
CA ARG A 78 -5.88 -9.92 -12.38
C ARG A 78 -6.42 -8.55 -12.83
N GLY A 79 -5.69 -7.84 -13.69
CA GLY A 79 -6.06 -6.52 -14.22
C GLY A 79 -5.68 -5.34 -13.33
N PHE A 80 -4.89 -5.58 -12.29
CA PHE A 80 -4.40 -4.56 -11.37
C PHE A 80 -3.06 -4.99 -10.76
N ALA A 81 -2.34 -4.03 -10.19
CA ALA A 81 -1.12 -4.25 -9.44
C ALA A 81 -1.05 -3.30 -8.23
N PHE A 82 -0.25 -3.66 -7.24
CA PHE A 82 0.19 -2.74 -6.19
C PHE A 82 1.62 -2.33 -6.46
N VAL A 83 1.88 -1.03 -6.44
CA VAL A 83 3.20 -0.43 -6.66
C VAL A 83 3.70 0.11 -5.34
N GLU A 84 4.80 -0.44 -4.84
CA GLU A 84 5.49 0.03 -3.65
C GLU A 84 6.47 1.14 -4.00
N TYR A 85 6.54 2.13 -3.12
CA TYR A 85 7.50 3.22 -3.22
C TYR A 85 8.41 3.27 -1.99
N GLU A 86 9.57 3.88 -2.14
CA GLU A 86 10.56 3.97 -1.06
C GLU A 86 10.10 4.81 0.14
N ASN A 87 9.20 5.77 -0.06
CA ASN A 87 8.74 6.68 0.99
C ASN A 87 7.43 7.41 0.62
N HIS A 88 6.77 8.01 1.62
CA HIS A 88 5.52 8.76 1.43
C HIS A 88 5.62 9.94 0.45
N LYS A 89 6.80 10.59 0.35
CA LYS A 89 6.98 11.70 -0.60
C LYS A 89 6.90 11.20 -2.03
N SER A 90 7.57 10.09 -2.34
CA SER A 90 7.51 9.43 -3.66
C SER A 90 6.09 9.01 -4.00
N VAL A 91 5.35 8.42 -3.06
CA VAL A 91 3.92 8.08 -3.22
C VAL A 91 3.08 9.31 -3.56
N ALA A 92 3.22 10.39 -2.80
CA ALA A 92 2.44 11.60 -3.01
C ALA A 92 2.72 12.23 -4.38
N MET A 93 3.99 12.25 -4.81
CA MET A 93 4.38 12.74 -6.14
C MET A 93 3.87 11.83 -7.26
N ALA A 94 4.03 10.52 -7.11
CA ALA A 94 3.52 9.52 -8.05
C ALA A 94 2.01 9.64 -8.24
N ARG A 95 1.28 9.73 -7.13
CA ARG A 95 -0.17 9.91 -7.14
C ARG A 95 -0.57 11.20 -7.84
N GLY A 96 0.08 12.31 -7.54
CA GLY A 96 -0.16 13.58 -8.25
C GLY A 96 0.07 13.45 -9.76
N LYS A 97 1.16 12.78 -10.17
CA LYS A 97 1.51 12.61 -11.58
C LYS A 97 0.57 11.67 -12.32
N LEU A 98 0.10 10.60 -11.68
CA LEU A 98 -0.85 9.65 -12.26
C LEU A 98 -2.27 10.24 -12.36
N ILE A 99 -2.70 11.05 -11.38
CA ILE A 99 -3.99 11.75 -11.43
C ILE A 99 -4.01 12.82 -12.54
N LEU A 100 -2.87 13.46 -12.82
CA LEU A 100 -2.80 14.43 -13.94
C LEU A 100 -2.90 13.77 -15.33
N LEU A 101 -2.85 12.44 -15.41
CA LEU A 101 -3.00 11.68 -16.66
C LEU A 101 -4.44 11.18 -16.89
N GLU A 102 -5.31 11.18 -15.87
CA GLU A 102 -6.72 10.76 -15.96
C GLU A 102 -7.63 11.79 -15.27
N GLU A 103 -8.60 12.37 -15.99
CA GLU A 103 -9.55 13.34 -15.42
C GLU A 103 -10.35 12.76 -14.22
N PHE A 104 -10.03 13.25 -13.00
CA PHE A 104 -10.76 13.23 -11.71
C PHE A 104 -11.67 12.04 -11.32
N ASN A 105 -11.40 11.45 -10.13
CA ASN A 105 -12.43 11.23 -9.09
C ASN A 105 -11.83 11.06 -7.67
N TYR A 106 -12.42 11.74 -6.67
CA TYR A 106 -11.94 11.79 -5.27
C TYR A 106 -12.50 10.64 -4.40
N GLU A 107 -13.61 10.01 -4.83
CA GLU A 107 -14.27 8.92 -4.10
C GLU A 107 -13.50 7.58 -4.18
N ASP A 108 -12.70 7.36 -5.22
CA ASP A 108 -11.79 6.21 -5.32
C ASP A 108 -10.56 6.31 -4.39
N MET A 109 -10.41 7.43 -3.69
CA MET A 109 -9.27 7.67 -2.81
C MET A 109 -9.41 6.98 -1.44
N GLU A 110 -10.63 6.82 -0.92
CA GLU A 110 -10.83 6.15 0.38
C GLU A 110 -10.67 4.62 0.27
N SER A 111 -10.93 4.04 -0.90
CA SER A 111 -10.74 2.60 -1.13
C SER A 111 -9.25 2.20 -1.23
N LEU A 112 -8.35 3.15 -1.47
CA LEU A 112 -6.90 2.93 -1.47
C LEU A 112 -6.26 2.89 -0.07
N LEU A 113 -6.96 3.34 0.97
CA LEU A 113 -6.43 3.40 2.35
C LEU A 113 -6.74 2.16 3.19
N ILE A 114 -7.57 1.24 2.69
CA ILE A 114 -8.08 0.08 3.46
C ILE A 114 -7.42 -1.25 2.99
N GLY A 115 -6.43 -1.18 2.09
CA GLY A 115 -5.68 -2.35 1.60
C GLY A 115 -4.36 -2.59 2.32
#